data_AF-A0A376MRR5-F1
#
_entry.id   AF-A0A376MRR5-F1
#
_cell.length_a   1.000
_cell.length_b   1.000
_cell.length_c   1.000
_cell.angle_alpha   90.00
_cell.angle_beta   90.00
_cell.angle_gamma   90.00
#
_symmetry.space_group_name_H-M   'P 1'
#
loop_
_entity.id
_entity.type
_entity.pdbx_description
1 polymer ?
#
loop_
_entity_poly.entity_id
_entity_poly.type
_entity_poly.pdbx_seq_one_letter_code
_entity_poly.pdbx_strand_id
1 'polypeptide(L)'
;MLISKPPAPAVARKVLERARACRKPVVVCFLGRGETPVDEQGLKFARGSKEAALKAVMLSGVKQEHLDLHTLNQPLIADVRARLKPQQKYIRGLFCGGTLCDETMFAVMEKHGDVYSNIQPDPEFRLQDINRSIKHTFLDFGDDDFTNGKPHPMIDPTNRISRLIERSARSRSGGDRDGFCARVWIA
;
A
#
# COMPACT_ATOMS: atom_id res chain seq x y z
N MET A 1 9.03 16.69 -1.62
CA MET A 1 8.95 15.23 -1.84
C MET A 1 8.00 14.98 -3.00
N LEU A 2 8.33 14.04 -3.87
CA LEU A 2 7.51 13.54 -4.97
C LEU A 2 7.19 12.06 -4.67
N ILE A 3 5.92 11.69 -4.72
CA ILE A 3 5.47 10.31 -4.51
C ILE A 3 4.45 9.93 -5.57
N SER A 4 4.61 8.75 -6.16
CA SER A 4 3.64 8.19 -7.11
C SER A 4 3.81 6.67 -7.25
N LYS A 5 2.84 6.03 -7.91
CA LYS A 5 3.04 4.72 -8.58
C LYS A 5 4.20 4.79 -9.57
N PRO A 6 4.77 3.67 -10.07
CA PRO A 6 5.83 3.69 -11.07
C PRO A 6 5.33 4.41 -12.33
N PRO A 7 5.88 5.57 -12.69
CA PRO A 7 5.52 6.21 -13.93
C PRO A 7 6.13 5.44 -15.11
N ALA A 8 5.56 5.60 -16.30
CA ALA A 8 6.18 5.11 -17.53
C ALA A 8 7.61 5.67 -17.66
N PRO A 9 8.59 4.91 -18.20
CA PRO A 9 10.00 5.32 -18.20
C PRO A 9 10.27 6.70 -18.82
N ALA A 10 9.53 7.07 -19.87
CA ALA A 10 9.64 8.39 -20.50
C ALA A 10 9.15 9.53 -19.58
N VAL A 11 8.11 9.28 -18.79
CA VAL A 11 7.59 10.25 -17.79
C VAL A 11 8.53 10.33 -16.59
N ALA A 12 9.01 9.17 -16.10
CA ALA A 12 10.00 9.10 -15.02
C ALA A 12 11.21 9.99 -15.32
N ARG A 13 11.77 9.85 -16.52
CA ARG A 13 12.93 10.64 -16.97
C ARG A 13 12.67 12.14 -16.93
N LYS A 14 11.54 12.59 -17.50
CA LYS A 14 11.13 14.01 -17.50
C LYS A 14 10.95 14.55 -16.07
N VAL A 15 10.32 13.78 -15.19
CA VAL A 15 10.12 14.17 -13.78
C VAL A 15 11.45 14.30 -13.06
N LEU A 16 12.37 13.35 -13.25
CA LEU A 16 13.71 13.38 -12.65
C LEU A 16 14.57 14.52 -13.18
N GLU A 17 14.56 14.79 -14.49
CA GLU A 17 15.22 15.95 -15.09
C GLU A 17 14.74 17.27 -14.46
N ARG A 18 13.42 17.40 -14.25
CA ARG A 18 12.85 18.59 -13.58
C ARG A 18 13.24 18.66 -12.11
N ALA A 19 13.24 17.54 -11.40
CA ALA A 19 13.68 17.48 -10.01
C ALA A 19 15.15 17.89 -9.86
N ARG A 20 16.04 17.49 -10.79
CA ARG A 20 17.46 17.87 -10.79
C ARG A 20 17.67 19.38 -10.96
N ALA A 21 16.80 20.02 -11.72
CA ALA A 21 16.84 21.47 -11.93
C ALA A 21 16.30 22.27 -10.73
N CYS A 22 15.73 21.61 -9.71
CA CYS A 22 15.22 22.30 -8.52
C CYS A 22 16.37 22.78 -7.62
N ARG A 23 16.24 24.00 -7.08
CA ARG A 23 17.19 24.55 -6.09
C ARG A 23 17.11 23.86 -4.74
N LYS A 24 15.96 23.27 -4.41
CA LYS A 24 15.73 22.55 -3.14
C LYS A 24 15.97 21.06 -3.37
N PRO A 25 16.58 20.34 -2.41
CA PRO A 25 16.67 18.89 -2.47
C PRO A 25 15.30 18.24 -2.65
N VAL A 26 15.22 17.22 -3.51
CA VAL A 26 13.98 16.51 -3.81
C VAL A 26 14.11 15.05 -3.40
N VAL A 27 13.19 14.57 -2.57
CA VAL A 27 13.01 13.14 -2.34
C VAL A 27 12.02 12.58 -3.36
N VAL A 28 12.40 11.54 -4.09
CA VAL A 28 11.62 10.83 -5.09
C VAL A 28 11.25 9.45 -4.57
N CYS A 29 9.95 9.14 -4.55
CA CYS A 29 9.43 7.83 -4.19
C CYS A 29 8.50 7.34 -5.32
N PHE A 30 9.06 6.55 -6.23
CA PHE A 30 8.28 5.81 -7.22
C PHE A 30 8.06 4.40 -6.67
N LEU A 31 6.86 4.15 -6.13
CA LEU A 31 6.53 2.90 -5.45
C LEU A 31 6.59 1.74 -6.44
N GLY A 32 7.52 0.80 -6.31
CA GLY A 32 7.64 -0.31 -7.24
C GLY A 32 8.48 -1.47 -6.71
N ARG A 33 8.57 -2.52 -7.52
CA ARG A 33 9.32 -3.75 -7.21
C ARG A 33 10.80 -3.72 -7.64
N GLY A 34 11.19 -2.69 -8.39
CA GLY A 34 12.56 -2.53 -8.87
C GLY A 34 13.51 -2.05 -7.78
N GLU A 35 14.80 -2.16 -8.04
CA GLU A 35 15.82 -1.55 -7.18
C GLU A 35 15.63 -0.04 -7.11
N THR A 36 15.77 0.51 -5.91
CA THR A 36 15.74 1.96 -5.72
C THR A 36 17.07 2.54 -6.21
N PRO A 37 17.05 3.56 -7.09
CA PRO A 37 18.28 4.19 -7.56
C PRO A 37 19.13 4.72 -6.40
N VAL A 38 20.44 4.81 -6.63
CA VAL A 38 21.36 5.42 -5.67
C VAL A 38 21.07 6.92 -5.57
N ASP A 39 21.15 7.47 -4.36
CA ASP A 39 21.07 8.91 -4.12
C ASP A 39 22.12 9.68 -4.94
N GLU A 40 21.75 10.87 -5.41
CA GLU A 40 22.63 11.76 -6.15
C GLU A 40 22.58 13.19 -5.58
N GLN A 41 23.39 14.10 -6.10
CA GLN A 41 23.38 15.48 -5.61
C GLN A 41 22.00 16.14 -5.88
N GLY A 42 21.36 16.62 -4.83
CA GLY A 42 20.05 17.27 -4.91
C GLY A 42 18.86 16.31 -5.00
N LEU A 43 19.07 15.02 -5.30
CA LEU A 43 18.01 14.01 -5.38
C LEU A 43 18.25 12.85 -4.41
N LYS A 44 17.21 12.51 -3.66
CA LYS A 44 17.17 11.36 -2.76
C LYS A 44 16.10 10.39 -3.23
N PHE A 45 16.40 9.11 -3.25
CA PHE A 45 15.43 8.09 -3.68
C PHE A 45 14.94 7.30 -2.48
N ALA A 46 13.67 6.94 -2.46
CA ALA A 46 13.09 6.15 -1.38
C ALA A 46 12.19 5.06 -1.96
N ARG A 47 12.24 3.88 -1.33
CA ARG A 47 11.47 2.70 -1.76
C ARG A 47 10.01 2.76 -1.32
N GLY A 48 9.76 3.41 -0.18
CA GLY A 48 8.42 3.53 0.41
C GLY A 48 8.18 4.92 0.99
N SER A 49 6.91 5.21 1.30
CA SER A 49 6.43 6.49 1.80
C SER A 49 7.05 6.86 3.15
N LYS A 50 7.21 5.91 4.07
CA LYS A 50 7.87 6.14 5.38
C LYS A 50 9.32 6.59 5.20
N GLU A 51 10.09 5.89 4.38
CA GLU A 51 11.48 6.25 4.08
C GLU A 51 11.55 7.62 3.41
N ALA A 52 10.66 7.89 2.45
CA ALA A 52 10.60 9.16 1.74
C ALA A 52 10.32 10.34 2.68
N ALA A 53 9.37 10.17 3.60
CA ALA A 53 9.05 11.17 4.62
C ALA A 53 10.23 11.41 5.55
N LEU A 54 10.91 10.36 6.01
CA LEU A 54 12.10 10.47 6.86
C LEU A 54 13.22 11.25 6.16
N LYS A 55 13.55 10.89 4.91
CA LYS A 55 14.55 11.62 4.12
C LYS A 55 14.15 13.08 3.93
N ALA A 56 12.88 13.37 3.69
CA ALA A 56 12.40 14.74 3.51
C ALA A 56 12.54 15.59 4.78
N VAL A 57 12.22 15.02 5.94
CA VAL A 57 12.38 15.68 7.26
C VAL A 57 13.86 15.88 7.60
N MET A 58 14.71 14.89 7.33
CA MET A 58 16.16 15.03 7.55
C MET A 58 16.76 16.13 6.66
N LEU A 59 16.28 16.26 5.42
CA LEU A 59 16.70 17.33 4.51
C LEU A 59 16.25 18.74 4.96
N SER A 60 15.27 18.85 5.85
CA SER A 60 14.90 20.14 6.44
C SER A 60 15.78 20.54 7.64
N GLY A 61 16.83 19.76 7.95
CA GLY A 61 17.78 20.02 9.03
C GLY A 61 17.39 19.37 10.37
N VAL A 62 16.31 18.59 10.41
CA VAL A 62 15.94 17.83 11.62
C VAL A 62 16.83 16.61 11.73
N LYS A 63 17.50 16.44 12.86
CA LYS A 63 18.30 15.25 13.13
C LYS A 63 17.41 14.05 13.41
N GLN A 64 17.81 12.87 12.90
CA GLN A 64 17.06 11.63 13.09
C GLN A 64 16.90 11.26 14.58
N GLU A 65 17.88 11.59 15.41
CA GLU A 65 17.82 11.37 16.88
C GLU A 65 16.68 12.11 17.59
N HIS A 66 16.14 13.16 16.96
CA HIS A 66 15.00 13.92 17.50
C HIS A 66 13.65 13.42 16.97
N LEU A 67 13.65 12.42 16.09
CA LEU A 67 12.42 11.85 15.53
C LEU A 67 11.96 10.69 16.40
N ASP A 68 10.69 10.75 16.84
CA ASP A 68 10.01 9.55 17.32
C ASP A 68 9.62 8.70 16.11
N LEU A 69 10.39 7.64 15.88
CA LEU A 69 10.18 6.73 14.75
C LEU A 69 9.07 5.70 14.99
N HIS A 70 8.43 5.73 16.17
CA HIS A 70 7.45 4.80 16.70
C HIS A 70 7.84 3.34 16.39
N THR A 71 8.54 2.71 17.32
CA THR A 71 8.87 1.29 17.20
C THR A 71 7.61 0.44 17.11
N LEU A 72 7.73 -0.75 16.51
CA LEU A 72 6.61 -1.67 16.42
C LEU A 72 6.10 -2.00 17.83
N ASN A 73 4.79 -1.85 18.03
CA ASN A 73 4.13 -2.24 19.28
C ASN A 73 4.04 -3.76 19.37
N GLN A 74 5.12 -4.39 19.86
CA GLN A 74 5.23 -5.84 19.99
C GLN A 74 4.11 -6.46 20.84
N PRO A 75 3.72 -5.86 22.00
CA PRO A 75 2.57 -6.34 22.75
C PRO A 75 1.28 -6.38 21.93
N LEU A 76 0.94 -5.29 21.22
CA LEU A 76 -0.25 -5.24 20.38
C LEU A 76 -0.19 -6.28 19.25
N ILE A 77 0.97 -6.48 18.64
CA ILE A 77 1.16 -7.49 17.60
C ILE A 77 0.90 -8.89 18.17
N ALA A 78 1.45 -9.20 19.36
CA ALA A 78 1.21 -10.48 20.03
C ALA A 78 -0.28 -10.68 20.36
N ASP A 79 -0.93 -9.66 20.92
CA ASP A 79 -2.35 -9.68 21.26
C ASP A 79 -3.24 -9.91 20.03
N VAL A 80 -2.96 -9.21 18.92
CA VAL A 80 -3.70 -9.37 17.67
C VAL A 80 -3.48 -10.77 17.11
N ARG A 81 -2.24 -11.28 17.11
CA ARG A 81 -1.93 -12.64 16.65
C ARG A 81 -2.63 -13.71 17.46
N ALA A 82 -2.72 -13.56 18.78
CA ALA A 82 -3.41 -14.49 19.67
C ALA A 82 -4.93 -14.58 19.40
N ARG A 83 -5.53 -13.54 18.80
CA ARG A 83 -6.95 -13.51 18.43
C ARG A 83 -7.23 -14.15 17.07
N LEU A 84 -6.20 -14.50 16.28
CA LEU A 84 -6.37 -15.13 14.98
C LEU A 84 -6.66 -16.62 15.14
N LYS A 85 -7.65 -17.11 14.40
CA LYS A 85 -7.89 -18.56 14.29
C LYS A 85 -6.83 -19.20 13.38
N PRO A 86 -6.47 -20.48 13.57
CA PRO A 86 -5.46 -21.16 12.75
C PRO A 86 -5.74 -21.12 11.24
N GLN A 87 -7.01 -21.04 10.85
CA GLN A 87 -7.41 -20.94 9.45
C GLN A 87 -7.05 -19.57 8.85
N GLN A 88 -7.03 -18.50 9.64
CA GLN A 88 -6.84 -17.11 9.20
C GLN A 88 -5.39 -16.78 8.87
N LYS A 89 -4.89 -17.32 7.75
CA LYS A 89 -3.51 -17.20 7.29
C LYS A 89 -3.29 -16.13 6.23
N TYR A 90 -4.34 -15.67 5.56
CA TYR A 90 -4.22 -14.73 4.46
C TYR A 90 -4.59 -13.30 4.83
N ILE A 91 -3.91 -12.34 4.20
CA ILE A 91 -4.13 -10.91 4.40
C ILE A 91 -5.27 -10.45 3.49
N ARG A 92 -6.10 -9.55 4.02
CA ARG A 92 -7.16 -8.85 3.29
C ARG A 92 -6.96 -7.36 3.47
N GLY A 93 -6.49 -6.70 2.42
CA GLY A 93 -6.31 -5.25 2.37
C GLY A 93 -7.45 -4.59 1.59
N LEU A 94 -8.13 -3.61 2.19
CA LEU A 94 -9.24 -2.88 1.57
C LEU A 94 -8.92 -1.38 1.62
N PHE A 95 -8.52 -0.82 0.48
CA PHE A 95 -8.00 0.54 0.36
C PHE A 95 -8.93 1.43 -0.45
N CYS A 96 -8.93 2.73 -0.13
CA CYS A 96 -9.59 3.77 -0.96
C CYS A 96 -8.59 4.57 -1.79
N GLY A 97 -7.28 4.28 -1.68
CA GLY A 97 -6.23 5.01 -2.36
C GLY A 97 -5.19 4.06 -2.93
N GLY A 98 -5.01 4.11 -4.26
CA GLY A 98 -4.18 3.16 -4.98
C GLY A 98 -2.71 3.16 -4.58
N THR A 99 -2.12 4.32 -4.29
CA THR A 99 -0.73 4.42 -3.81
C THR A 99 -0.48 3.58 -2.56
N LEU A 100 -1.42 3.60 -1.61
CA LEU A 100 -1.31 2.85 -0.36
C LEU A 100 -1.60 1.36 -0.56
N CYS A 101 -2.52 1.05 -1.48
CA CYS A 101 -2.79 -0.32 -1.90
C CYS A 101 -1.53 -0.94 -2.53
N ASP A 102 -0.90 -0.25 -3.47
CA ASP A 102 0.33 -0.67 -4.15
C ASP A 102 1.48 -0.84 -3.16
N GLU A 103 1.74 0.16 -2.31
CA GLU A 103 2.82 0.08 -1.31
C GLU A 103 2.66 -1.13 -0.39
N THR A 104 1.45 -1.35 0.13
CA THR A 104 1.18 -2.47 1.04
C THR A 104 1.29 -3.80 0.29
N MET A 105 0.74 -3.88 -0.92
CA MET A 105 0.81 -5.08 -1.76
C MET A 105 2.26 -5.45 -2.05
N PHE A 106 3.10 -4.51 -2.49
CA PHE A 106 4.52 -4.75 -2.76
C PHE A 106 5.29 -5.20 -1.51
N ALA A 107 5.03 -4.59 -0.35
CA ALA A 107 5.66 -5.02 0.90
C ALA A 107 5.30 -6.48 1.27
N VAL A 108 4.09 -6.94 0.95
CA VAL A 108 3.70 -8.35 1.17
C VAL A 108 4.31 -9.28 0.12
N MET A 109 4.43 -8.83 -1.14
CA MET A 109 5.05 -9.60 -2.22
C MET A 109 6.53 -9.89 -1.98
N GLU A 110 7.23 -9.09 -1.17
CA GLU A 110 8.61 -9.38 -0.76
C GLU A 110 8.75 -10.68 0.05
N LYS A 111 7.67 -11.14 0.68
CA LYS A 111 7.67 -12.32 1.55
C LYS A 111 6.77 -13.45 1.06
N HIS A 112 5.87 -13.16 0.13
CA HIS A 112 4.84 -14.11 -0.32
C HIS A 112 4.66 -14.01 -1.84
N GLY A 113 4.64 -15.16 -2.54
CA GLY A 113 4.35 -15.20 -3.98
C GLY A 113 2.86 -15.16 -4.30
N ASP A 114 2.00 -15.43 -3.31
CA ASP A 114 0.56 -15.67 -3.49
C ASP A 114 -0.29 -14.42 -3.19
N VAL A 115 0.01 -13.32 -3.88
CA VAL A 115 -0.59 -12.00 -3.65
C VAL A 115 -1.42 -11.54 -4.85
N TYR A 116 -2.73 -11.40 -4.63
CA TYR A 116 -3.72 -11.06 -5.65
C TYR A 116 -4.30 -9.67 -5.43
N SER A 117 -4.67 -8.99 -6.50
CA SER A 117 -5.28 -7.66 -6.46
C SER A 117 -6.07 -7.35 -7.73
N ASN A 118 -7.00 -6.40 -7.69
CA ASN A 118 -7.57 -5.82 -8.92
C ASN A 118 -6.52 -4.99 -9.67
N ILE A 119 -5.59 -4.35 -8.94
CA ILE A 119 -4.53 -3.51 -9.50
C ILE A 119 -3.17 -4.23 -9.64
N GLN A 120 -3.13 -5.58 -9.59
CA GLN A 120 -1.87 -6.34 -9.73
C GLN A 120 -1.21 -6.05 -11.09
N PRO A 121 0.06 -5.59 -11.15
CA PRO A 121 0.79 -5.42 -12.42
C PRO A 121 0.95 -6.69 -13.27
N ASP A 122 1.11 -7.85 -12.64
CA ASP A 122 1.20 -9.17 -13.24
C ASP A 122 -0.20 -9.75 -13.46
N PRO A 123 -0.62 -9.97 -14.73
CA PRO A 123 -1.94 -10.50 -15.06
C PRO A 123 -2.27 -11.86 -14.42
N GLU A 124 -1.27 -12.71 -14.13
CA GLU A 124 -1.51 -14.04 -13.55
C GLU A 124 -2.10 -13.97 -12.14
N PHE A 125 -1.82 -12.89 -11.42
CA PHE A 125 -2.30 -12.65 -10.06
C PHE A 125 -3.40 -11.58 -9.99
N ARG A 126 -3.89 -11.10 -11.14
CA ARG A 126 -5.05 -10.22 -11.17
C ARG A 126 -6.31 -11.02 -10.86
N LEU A 127 -7.18 -10.46 -10.02
CA LEU A 127 -8.46 -11.11 -9.68
C LEU A 127 -9.35 -11.18 -10.92
N GLN A 128 -9.80 -12.39 -11.26
CA GLN A 128 -10.80 -12.60 -12.32
C GLN A 128 -12.21 -12.20 -11.87
N ASP A 129 -12.50 -12.36 -10.57
CA ASP A 129 -13.71 -11.86 -9.94
C ASP A 129 -13.32 -11.00 -8.73
N ILE A 130 -13.49 -9.69 -8.85
CA ILE A 130 -13.15 -8.70 -7.81
C ILE A 130 -13.98 -8.89 -6.51
N ASN A 131 -15.12 -9.59 -6.60
CA ASN A 131 -15.97 -9.91 -5.46
C ASN A 131 -15.52 -11.18 -4.73
N ARG A 132 -14.51 -11.89 -5.24
CA ARG A 132 -13.94 -13.09 -4.62
C ARG A 132 -12.47 -12.88 -4.30
N SER A 133 -12.11 -13.12 -3.05
CA SER A 133 -10.71 -13.06 -2.62
C SER A 133 -10.05 -14.44 -2.74
N ILE A 134 -8.79 -14.43 -3.14
CA ILE A 134 -7.95 -15.60 -3.36
C ILE A 134 -6.63 -15.35 -2.64
N LYS A 135 -6.21 -16.30 -1.78
CA LYS A 135 -4.97 -16.21 -0.98
C LYS A 135 -4.78 -14.83 -0.37
N HIS A 136 -3.62 -14.16 -0.42
CA HIS A 136 -3.53 -12.76 0.03
C HIS A 136 -4.22 -11.86 -0.99
N THR A 137 -5.14 -10.99 -0.56
CA THR A 137 -5.91 -10.14 -1.48
C THR A 137 -5.89 -8.68 -1.04
N PHE A 138 -5.56 -7.79 -1.96
CA PHE A 138 -5.53 -6.34 -1.77
C PHE A 138 -6.49 -5.71 -2.79
N LEU A 139 -7.44 -4.90 -2.34
CA LEU A 139 -8.42 -4.25 -3.19
C LEU A 139 -8.24 -2.73 -3.11
N ASP A 140 -8.04 -2.10 -4.26
CA ASP A 140 -8.19 -0.66 -4.41
C ASP A 140 -9.59 -0.34 -4.90
N PHE A 141 -10.42 0.18 -3.99
CA PHE A 141 -11.78 0.60 -4.32
C PHE A 141 -11.82 1.90 -5.13
N GLY A 142 -10.69 2.62 -5.23
CA GLY A 142 -10.59 3.83 -6.05
C GLY A 142 -10.42 3.53 -7.53
N ASP A 143 -10.15 2.28 -7.87
CA ASP A 143 -9.98 1.82 -9.24
C ASP A 143 -11.31 1.82 -10.03
N ASP A 144 -11.21 1.88 -11.36
CA ASP A 144 -12.36 1.97 -12.27
C ASP A 144 -13.33 0.79 -12.09
N ASP A 145 -12.80 -0.39 -11.73
CA ASP A 145 -13.57 -1.60 -11.41
C ASP A 145 -14.65 -1.38 -10.33
N PHE A 146 -14.42 -0.44 -9.40
CA PHE A 146 -15.32 -0.17 -8.26
C PHE A 146 -16.02 1.19 -8.32
N THR A 147 -15.58 2.08 -9.21
CA THR A 147 -16.07 3.46 -9.32
C THR A 147 -16.92 3.72 -10.56
N ASN A 148 -17.07 2.75 -11.46
CA ASN A 148 -17.97 2.88 -12.59
C ASN A 148 -19.44 3.12 -12.16
N GLY A 149 -19.97 4.30 -12.49
CA GLY A 149 -21.34 4.71 -12.14
C GLY A 149 -21.55 4.98 -10.64
N LYS A 150 -20.48 5.09 -9.84
CA LYS A 150 -20.55 5.31 -8.39
C LYS A 150 -19.55 6.39 -7.95
N PRO A 151 -19.83 7.15 -6.87
CA PRO A 151 -18.84 8.06 -6.32
C PRO A 151 -17.58 7.33 -5.87
N HIS A 152 -16.41 7.98 -6.01
CA HIS A 152 -15.13 7.45 -5.53
C HIS A 152 -15.20 7.13 -4.03
N PRO A 153 -14.58 6.04 -3.53
CA PRO A 153 -14.71 5.59 -2.14
C PRO A 153 -14.15 6.53 -1.06
N MET A 154 -13.40 7.56 -1.46
CA MET A 154 -13.00 8.65 -0.56
C MET A 154 -14.16 9.62 -0.29
N ILE A 155 -15.14 9.70 -1.18
CA ILE A 155 -16.35 10.53 -1.06
C ILE A 155 -17.47 9.68 -0.45
N ASP A 156 -17.67 8.46 -0.96
CA ASP A 156 -18.69 7.53 -0.48
C ASP A 156 -18.07 6.18 -0.07
N PRO A 157 -17.85 5.94 1.24
CA PRO A 157 -17.20 4.71 1.70
C PRO A 157 -18.15 3.48 1.70
N THR A 158 -19.40 3.60 1.22
CA THR A 158 -20.43 2.55 1.32
C THR A 158 -19.94 1.21 0.78
N ASN A 159 -19.35 1.17 -0.42
CA ASN A 159 -18.85 -0.08 -1.01
C ASN A 159 -17.80 -0.77 -0.13
N ARG A 160 -16.87 0.00 0.45
CA ARG A 160 -15.81 -0.52 1.33
C ARG A 160 -16.39 -1.03 2.65
N ILE A 161 -17.33 -0.30 3.24
CA ILE A 161 -17.98 -0.67 4.50
C ILE A 161 -18.80 -1.95 4.31
N SER A 162 -19.61 -2.03 3.26
CA SER A 162 -20.37 -3.23 2.91
C SER A 162 -19.46 -4.44 2.77
N ARG A 163 -18.33 -4.30 2.08
CA ARG A 163 -17.35 -5.38 1.94
C ARG A 163 -16.75 -5.83 3.28
N LEU A 164 -16.49 -4.90 4.19
CA LEU A 164 -15.99 -5.22 5.53
C LEU A 164 -17.03 -5.99 6.34
N ILE A 165 -18.31 -5.57 6.29
CA ILE A 165 -19.43 -6.20 6.98
C ILE A 165 -19.67 -7.62 6.45
N GLU A 166 -19.76 -7.78 5.12
CA GLU A 166 -19.91 -9.10 4.47
C GLU A 166 -18.84 -10.08 4.92
N ARG A 167 -17.60 -9.61 5.03
CA ARG A 167 -16.46 -10.43 5.45
C ARG A 167 -16.54 -10.82 6.92
N SER A 168 -16.94 -9.88 7.78
CA SER A 168 -17.20 -10.20 9.19
C SER A 168 -18.30 -11.26 9.33
N ALA A 169 -19.38 -11.14 8.56
CA ALA A 169 -20.46 -12.12 8.51
C ALA A 169 -20.01 -13.47 7.93
N ARG A 170 -19.25 -13.50 6.83
CA ARG A 170 -18.73 -14.73 6.21
C ARG A 170 -17.68 -15.45 7.05
N SER A 171 -16.93 -14.73 7.87
CA SER A 171 -16.03 -15.36 8.87
C SER A 171 -16.82 -16.12 9.95
N ARG A 172 -18.09 -15.73 10.20
CA ARG A 172 -19.03 -16.42 11.09
C ARG A 172 -19.80 -17.56 10.39
N SER A 173 -20.13 -17.42 9.11
CA SER A 173 -20.92 -18.39 8.34
C SER A 173 -20.11 -19.37 7.47
N GLY A 174 -18.77 -19.26 7.42
CA GLY A 174 -17.89 -20.27 6.84
C GLY A 174 -17.32 -19.99 5.43
N GLY A 175 -17.68 -18.87 4.79
CA GLY A 175 -17.39 -18.60 3.36
C GLY A 175 -16.03 -17.95 3.02
N ASP A 176 -15.32 -17.36 4.00
CA ASP A 176 -13.91 -16.91 3.86
C ASP A 176 -13.23 -17.07 5.23
N ARG A 177 -13.04 -18.32 5.66
CA ARG A 177 -12.43 -18.67 6.96
C ARG A 177 -10.92 -18.48 6.99
N ASP A 178 -10.31 -18.32 5.82
CA ASP A 178 -8.87 -18.42 5.68
C ASP A 178 -8.16 -17.06 5.74
N GLY A 179 -8.92 -15.97 5.75
CA GLY A 179 -8.41 -14.60 5.75
C GLY A 179 -8.64 -13.85 7.07
N PHE A 180 -7.77 -12.88 7.34
CA PHE A 180 -8.00 -11.84 8.34
C PHE A 180 -7.91 -10.46 7.68
N CYS A 181 -8.81 -9.56 8.08
CA CYS A 181 -8.79 -8.18 7.62
C CYS A 181 -7.78 -7.38 8.43
N ALA A 182 -6.66 -7.03 7.81
CA ALA A 182 -5.77 -6.03 8.37
C ALA A 182 -6.53 -4.69 8.35
N ARG A 183 -6.95 -4.21 9.51
CA ARG A 183 -7.50 -2.86 9.67
C ARG A 183 -6.34 -1.88 9.56
N VAL A 184 -5.94 -1.58 8.33
CA VAL A 184 -5.08 -0.43 8.05
C VAL A 184 -5.99 0.80 8.07
N TRP A 185 -6.17 1.37 9.25
CA TRP A 185 -6.68 2.74 9.40
C TRP A 185 -5.50 3.66 9.16
N ILE A 186 -5.40 4.19 7.95
CA ILE A 186 -4.58 5.39 7.74
C ILE A 186 -5.48 6.53 8.18
N ALA A 187 -5.22 7.00 9.39
CA ALA A 187 -5.65 8.31 9.87
C ALA A 187 -4.48 9.28 9.67
#